data_AF-D8T8Q8-F1
#
_entry.id   AF-D8T8Q8-F1
#
_cell.length_a   1.000
_cell.length_b   1.000
_cell.length_c   1.000
_cell.angle_alpha   90.00
_cell.angle_beta   90.00
_cell.angle_gamma   90.00
#
_symmetry.space_group_name_H-M   'P 1'
#
loop_
_entity.id
_entity.type
_entity.pdbx_description
1 polymer ?
#
loop_
_entity_poly.entity_id
_entity_poly.type
_entity_poly.pdbx_seq_one_letter_code
_entity_poly.pdbx_strand_id
1 'polypeptide(L)'
;IGVLCHHAITDATSGISFLSNLASIARGAGLLFHPNSDRSVFKARHPPQPSFPHHEFIHHPNLDSSRYAITLESAICVGERSKRASGEIKRRKAFHFSFETLTHLKNSVLLSVPRGCTTFEALAAYVWRYAARYSKKVPEETSRLRFVLDIRRTVQPPLDATFVGNAIYWAHAEMTQRDLVGEPLGAAVIEIQRARAQITDEYLRSGWDFLEENRNFWYSSGNCDVGINAWPRAMLGARELDFGWGKPCRAVFPLDPETSTVMFVPVDGGIDVSLCLFPHQLEQYSDFMPTFAKQ
;
A
#
# COMPACT_ATOMS: atom_id res chain seq x y z
N ILE A 1 -16.32 5.50 -16.09
CA ILE A 1 -15.06 6.12 -16.57
C ILE A 1 -13.91 5.20 -16.16
N GLY A 2 -13.09 4.74 -17.10
CA GLY A 2 -11.88 3.98 -16.81
C GLY A 2 -10.66 4.89 -16.87
N VAL A 3 -9.73 4.76 -15.93
CA VAL A 3 -8.53 5.60 -15.85
C VAL A 3 -7.31 4.71 -15.75
N LEU A 4 -6.36 4.91 -16.66
CA LEU A 4 -5.04 4.29 -16.63
C LEU A 4 -4.01 5.40 -16.49
N CYS A 5 -3.13 5.29 -15.51
CA CYS A 5 -2.10 6.30 -15.27
C CYS A 5 -0.77 5.61 -14.92
N HIS A 6 0.31 6.12 -15.47
CA HIS A 6 1.64 5.63 -15.14
C HIS A 6 2.05 6.09 -13.74
N HIS A 7 2.31 5.15 -12.84
CA HIS A 7 2.51 5.45 -11.41
C HIS A 7 3.77 6.28 -11.12
N ALA A 8 4.74 6.38 -12.05
CA ALA A 8 5.89 7.28 -11.89
C ALA A 8 5.48 8.77 -11.82
N ILE A 9 4.32 9.13 -12.38
CA ILE A 9 3.85 10.51 -12.39
C ILE A 9 3.17 10.86 -11.07
N THR A 10 2.34 9.96 -10.54
CA THR A 10 1.37 10.28 -9.50
C THR A 10 1.07 9.08 -8.61
N ASP A 11 0.83 9.32 -7.31
CA ASP A 11 0.23 8.32 -6.43
C ASP A 11 -1.31 8.37 -6.50
N ALA A 12 -1.99 7.44 -5.81
CA ALA A 12 -3.45 7.38 -5.82
C ALA A 12 -4.13 8.67 -5.34
N THR A 13 -3.57 9.35 -4.33
CA THR A 13 -4.12 10.61 -3.80
C THR A 13 -4.06 11.72 -4.84
N SER A 14 -2.90 11.88 -5.48
CA SER A 14 -2.69 12.85 -6.55
C SER A 14 -3.50 12.50 -7.81
N GLY A 15 -3.68 11.20 -8.11
CA GLY A 15 -4.54 10.72 -9.20
C GLY A 15 -6.00 11.09 -9.01
N ILE A 16 -6.54 10.93 -7.79
CA ILE A 16 -7.91 11.38 -7.47
C ILE A 16 -8.00 12.90 -7.50
N SER A 17 -6.97 13.62 -7.04
CA SER A 17 -6.90 15.07 -7.12
C SER A 17 -7.02 15.56 -8.56
N PHE A 18 -6.29 14.93 -9.49
CA PHE A 18 -6.44 15.19 -10.93
C PHE A 18 -7.88 14.97 -11.42
N LEU A 19 -8.49 13.84 -11.06
CA LEU A 19 -9.87 13.54 -11.46
C LEU A 19 -10.89 14.51 -10.88
N SER A 20 -10.68 15.01 -9.66
CA SER A 20 -11.55 16.02 -9.04
C SER A 20 -11.50 17.34 -9.83
N ASN A 21 -10.30 17.79 -10.21
CA ASN A 21 -10.15 18.97 -11.08
C ASN A 21 -10.80 18.75 -12.45
N LEU A 22 -10.58 17.59 -13.07
CA LEU A 22 -11.20 17.25 -14.35
C LEU A 22 -12.73 17.24 -14.27
N ALA A 23 -13.29 16.65 -13.22
CA ALA A 23 -14.72 16.61 -12.96
C ALA A 23 -15.30 18.03 -12.77
N SER A 24 -14.57 18.92 -12.10
CA SER A 24 -14.99 20.32 -11.93
C SER A 24 -14.99 21.11 -13.25
N ILE A 25 -13.94 20.96 -14.05
CA ILE A 25 -13.85 21.56 -15.38
C ILE A 25 -14.99 21.05 -16.27
N ALA A 26 -15.29 19.75 -16.23
CA ALA A 26 -16.39 19.17 -17.01
C ALA A 26 -17.76 19.78 -16.68
N ARG A 27 -17.95 20.28 -15.45
CA ARG A 27 -19.16 21.00 -15.01
C ARG A 27 -19.11 22.52 -15.29
N GLY A 28 -18.05 23.02 -15.92
CA GLY A 28 -17.86 24.45 -16.20
C GLY A 28 -17.43 25.29 -15.00
N ALA A 29 -17.05 24.67 -13.88
CA ALA A 29 -16.67 25.38 -12.64
C ALA A 29 -15.17 25.75 -12.58
N GLY A 30 -14.38 25.38 -13.59
CA GLY A 30 -12.93 25.59 -13.59
C GLY A 30 -12.19 24.63 -12.65
N LEU A 31 -10.93 24.96 -12.33
CA LEU A 31 -10.10 24.18 -11.41
C LEU A 31 -10.61 24.34 -9.97
N LEU A 32 -10.73 23.23 -9.23
CA LEU A 32 -11.03 23.24 -7.79
C LEU A 32 -9.84 23.74 -6.99
N PHE A 33 -8.63 23.44 -7.45
CA PHE A 33 -7.37 23.88 -6.86
C PHE A 33 -6.28 23.88 -7.93
N HIS A 34 -5.27 24.72 -7.71
CA HIS A 34 -4.09 24.75 -8.57
C HIS A 34 -3.13 23.64 -8.15
N PRO A 35 -2.81 22.68 -9.03
CA PRO A 35 -1.90 21.59 -8.70
C PRO A 35 -0.47 22.12 -8.46
N ASN A 36 0.13 21.74 -7.33
CA ASN A 36 1.52 22.07 -7.04
C ASN A 36 2.42 20.86 -7.36
N SER A 37 3.32 21.00 -8.34
CA SER A 37 4.23 19.94 -8.75
C SER A 37 5.65 20.08 -8.18
N ASP A 38 5.87 20.95 -7.18
CA ASP A 38 7.17 21.13 -6.56
C ASP A 38 7.59 19.88 -5.77
N ARG A 39 8.67 19.24 -6.23
CA ARG A 39 9.26 18.02 -5.64
C ARG A 39 10.55 18.31 -4.89
N SER A 40 10.91 19.59 -4.70
CA SER A 40 12.17 20.03 -4.10
C SER A 40 12.43 19.40 -2.74
N VAL A 41 11.38 19.18 -1.92
CA VAL A 41 11.49 18.57 -0.59
C VAL A 41 12.05 17.14 -0.61
N PHE A 42 11.91 16.43 -1.73
CA PHE A 42 12.38 15.05 -1.91
C PHE A 42 13.82 14.96 -2.42
N LYS A 43 14.46 16.10 -2.69
CA LYS A 43 15.82 16.12 -3.18
C LYS A 43 16.76 15.56 -2.10
N ALA A 44 17.62 14.62 -2.50
CA ALA A 44 18.71 14.16 -1.66
C ALA A 44 19.60 15.34 -1.22
N ARG A 45 20.20 15.22 -0.04
CA ARG A 45 21.16 16.19 0.48
C ARG A 45 22.42 16.18 -0.40
N HIS A 46 23.21 17.25 -0.31
CA HIS A 46 24.47 17.35 -1.04
C HIS A 46 25.61 17.77 -0.09
N PRO A 47 26.54 16.85 0.27
CA PRO A 47 26.56 15.45 -0.16
C PRO A 47 25.41 14.63 0.46
N PRO A 48 24.99 13.51 -0.17
CA PRO A 48 24.08 12.55 0.46
C PRO A 48 24.70 12.00 1.76
N GLN A 49 23.86 11.74 2.76
CA GLN A 49 24.27 11.31 4.10
C GLN A 49 23.29 10.25 4.65
N PRO A 50 23.28 9.02 4.10
CA PRO A 50 22.44 7.96 4.64
C PRO A 50 22.86 7.64 6.09
N SER A 51 21.88 7.70 7.00
CA SER A 51 22.04 7.50 8.44
C SER A 51 21.41 6.20 8.95
N PHE A 52 20.67 5.49 8.09
CA PHE A 52 20.02 4.21 8.39
C PHE A 52 20.34 3.16 7.31
N PRO A 53 20.25 1.86 7.62
CA PRO A 53 20.62 0.81 6.68
C PRO A 53 19.59 0.56 5.56
N HIS A 54 18.35 1.06 5.69
CA HIS A 54 17.28 0.96 4.70
C HIS A 54 17.04 -0.44 4.11
N HIS A 55 16.78 -1.43 4.97
CA HIS A 55 16.51 -2.82 4.55
C HIS A 55 15.28 -2.98 3.64
N GLU A 56 14.43 -1.95 3.55
CA GLU A 56 13.33 -1.89 2.60
C GLU A 56 13.78 -1.81 1.13
N PHE A 57 15.00 -1.32 0.87
CA PHE A 57 15.59 -1.27 -0.45
C PHE A 57 16.48 -2.48 -0.67
N ILE A 58 16.27 -3.21 -1.77
CA ILE A 58 17.10 -4.34 -2.13
C ILE A 58 17.91 -4.03 -3.38
N HIS A 59 19.08 -4.65 -3.47
CA HIS A 59 19.91 -4.61 -4.66
C HIS A 59 19.20 -5.31 -5.83
N HIS A 60 19.16 -4.69 -7.01
CA HIS A 60 18.77 -5.36 -8.24
C HIS A 60 19.97 -5.36 -9.20
N PRO A 61 20.56 -6.52 -9.51
CA PRO A 61 21.79 -6.60 -10.30
C PRO A 61 21.62 -6.14 -11.76
N ASN A 62 20.41 -6.19 -12.29
CA ASN A 62 20.07 -5.77 -13.66
C ASN A 62 19.39 -4.39 -13.71
N LEU A 63 19.51 -3.60 -12.64
CA LEU A 63 19.12 -2.19 -12.65
C LEU A 63 20.19 -1.40 -13.42
N ASP A 64 20.08 -1.35 -14.74
CA ASP A 64 20.67 -0.23 -15.45
C ASP A 64 19.99 1.06 -14.97
N SER A 65 20.71 2.18 -15.05
CA SER A 65 20.27 3.54 -14.68
C SER A 65 18.95 3.99 -15.33
N SER A 66 18.38 3.19 -16.24
CA SER A 66 17.19 3.47 -17.04
C SER A 66 15.83 3.24 -16.35
N ARG A 67 15.72 2.61 -15.16
CA ARG A 67 14.38 2.46 -14.51
C ARG A 67 13.79 3.77 -13.95
N TYR A 68 14.61 4.80 -13.74
CA TYR A 68 14.11 6.13 -13.37
C TYR A 68 13.75 6.98 -14.60
N ALA A 69 14.10 6.52 -15.81
CA ALA A 69 13.70 7.13 -17.07
C ALA A 69 12.54 6.34 -17.67
N ILE A 70 11.43 7.03 -17.95
CA ILE A 70 10.39 6.44 -18.80
C ILE A 70 10.97 6.43 -20.22
N THR A 71 11.60 5.33 -20.62
CA THR A 71 12.04 5.12 -22.01
C THR A 71 10.87 4.57 -22.82
N LEU A 72 10.85 4.87 -24.12
CA LEU A 72 9.86 4.30 -25.05
C LEU A 72 9.88 2.77 -24.99
N GLU A 73 11.07 2.17 -24.87
CA GLU A 73 11.28 0.74 -24.70
C GLU A 73 10.66 0.22 -23.40
N SER A 74 10.86 0.89 -22.25
CA SER A 74 10.24 0.50 -20.98
C SER A 74 8.69 0.58 -21.01
N ALA A 75 8.13 1.53 -21.75
CA ALA A 75 6.69 1.69 -21.93
C ALA A 75 6.09 0.64 -22.89
N ILE A 76 6.85 0.23 -23.90
CA ILE A 76 6.43 -0.75 -24.93
C ILE A 76 6.67 -2.20 -24.46
N CYS A 77 7.77 -2.50 -23.78
CA CYS A 77 8.14 -3.85 -23.30
C CYS A 77 7.18 -4.41 -22.23
N VAL A 78 6.26 -3.61 -21.69
CA VAL A 78 5.10 -4.14 -20.93
C VAL A 78 4.29 -5.11 -21.79
N GLY A 79 4.24 -4.89 -23.11
CA GLY A 79 3.61 -5.80 -24.07
C GLY A 79 4.30 -7.16 -24.21
N GLU A 80 5.60 -7.27 -23.94
CA GLU A 80 6.36 -8.53 -24.04
C GLU A 80 6.41 -9.32 -22.72
N ARG A 81 6.20 -8.66 -21.56
CA ARG A 81 5.94 -9.35 -20.28
C ARG A 81 4.62 -10.13 -20.31
N SER A 82 3.72 -9.80 -21.24
CA SER A 82 2.57 -10.61 -21.62
C SER A 82 2.95 -11.84 -22.49
N LYS A 83 4.10 -12.48 -22.25
CA LYS A 83 4.14 -13.94 -22.39
C LYS A 83 3.25 -14.51 -21.29
N ARG A 84 1.93 -14.45 -21.55
CA ARG A 84 0.86 -15.00 -20.72
C ARG A 84 1.35 -16.31 -20.13
N ALA A 85 1.57 -16.34 -18.82
CA ALA A 85 1.94 -17.56 -18.14
C ALA A 85 0.93 -18.64 -18.56
N SER A 86 1.41 -19.75 -19.11
CA SER A 86 0.61 -20.93 -19.46
C SER A 86 0.17 -21.68 -18.20
N GLY A 87 -0.20 -20.96 -17.15
CA GLY A 87 -0.45 -21.45 -15.80
C GLY A 87 -1.79 -20.98 -15.25
N GLU A 88 -2.08 -21.44 -14.03
CA GLU A 88 -3.31 -21.13 -13.33
C GLU A 88 -3.45 -19.62 -13.10
N ILE A 89 -4.59 -19.03 -13.48
CA ILE A 89 -4.81 -17.58 -13.36
C ILE A 89 -5.35 -17.27 -11.97
N LYS A 90 -4.71 -16.35 -11.23
CA LYS A 90 -5.24 -15.88 -9.96
C LYS A 90 -6.58 -15.17 -10.17
N ARG A 91 -7.54 -15.43 -9.30
CA ARG A 91 -8.84 -14.77 -9.30
C ARG A 91 -8.92 -13.80 -8.14
N ARG A 92 -9.46 -12.61 -8.42
CA ARG A 92 -9.78 -11.64 -7.39
C ARG A 92 -10.85 -12.21 -6.46
N LYS A 93 -10.58 -12.20 -5.16
CA LYS A 93 -11.54 -12.46 -4.09
C LYS A 93 -11.59 -11.24 -3.18
N ALA A 94 -12.79 -10.88 -2.73
CA ALA A 94 -13.01 -9.85 -1.75
C ALA A 94 -13.68 -10.46 -0.52
N PHE A 95 -13.21 -10.07 0.65
CA PHE A 95 -13.73 -10.47 1.95
C PHE A 95 -14.24 -9.23 2.69
N HIS A 96 -15.52 -9.22 3.02
CA HIS A 96 -16.17 -8.04 3.60
C HIS A 96 -16.01 -8.04 5.12
N PHE A 97 -15.24 -7.08 5.65
CA PHE A 97 -15.13 -6.82 7.07
C PHE A 97 -16.09 -5.67 7.44
N SER A 98 -17.23 -6.01 8.03
CA SER A 98 -18.19 -5.02 8.51
C SER A 98 -17.59 -4.16 9.63
N PHE A 99 -18.17 -2.98 9.87
CA PHE A 99 -17.75 -2.13 10.99
C PHE A 99 -17.83 -2.83 12.36
N GLU A 100 -18.82 -3.72 12.53
CA GLU A 100 -18.94 -4.56 13.73
C GLU A 100 -17.73 -5.50 13.86
N THR A 101 -17.43 -6.28 12.82
CA THR A 101 -16.26 -7.17 12.77
C THR A 101 -14.95 -6.42 13.02
N LEU A 102 -14.80 -5.24 12.40
CA LEU A 102 -13.62 -4.38 12.58
C LEU A 102 -13.51 -3.85 14.01
N THR A 103 -14.63 -3.52 14.64
CA THR A 103 -14.68 -3.06 16.04
C THR A 103 -14.29 -4.19 16.98
N HIS A 104 -14.82 -5.40 16.79
CA HIS A 104 -14.41 -6.58 17.55
C HIS A 104 -12.92 -6.88 17.37
N LEU A 105 -12.41 -6.80 16.15
CA LEU A 105 -10.99 -7.03 15.87
C LEU A 105 -10.08 -6.00 16.56
N LYS A 106 -10.48 -4.74 16.60
CA LYS A 106 -9.75 -3.73 17.38
C LYS A 106 -9.81 -4.01 18.87
N ASN A 107 -11.00 -4.33 19.38
CA ASN A 107 -11.19 -4.57 20.81
C ASN A 107 -10.41 -5.79 21.31
N SER A 108 -10.25 -6.83 20.48
CA SER A 108 -9.49 -8.04 20.84
C SER A 108 -8.00 -7.79 21.09
N VAL A 109 -7.44 -6.68 20.59
CA VAL A 109 -6.01 -6.33 20.79
C VAL A 109 -5.78 -5.23 21.83
N LEU A 110 -6.82 -4.50 22.27
CA LEU A 110 -6.66 -3.31 23.13
C LEU A 110 -5.91 -3.57 24.43
N LEU A 111 -6.14 -4.71 25.09
CA LEU A 111 -5.46 -5.06 26.34
C LEU A 111 -3.95 -5.27 26.17
N SER A 112 -3.53 -5.65 24.97
CA SER A 112 -2.13 -5.94 24.62
C SER A 112 -1.43 -4.79 23.91
N VAL A 113 -2.13 -3.70 23.59
CA VAL A 113 -1.59 -2.57 22.82
C VAL A 113 -1.79 -1.27 23.60
N PRO A 114 -0.81 -0.85 24.44
CA PRO A 114 -0.98 0.26 25.37
C PRO A 114 -1.30 1.62 24.73
N ARG A 115 -0.89 1.82 23.47
CA ARG A 115 -1.11 3.07 22.72
C ARG A 115 -2.43 3.10 21.96
N GLY A 116 -3.28 2.08 22.15
CA GLY A 116 -4.48 1.86 21.34
C GLY A 116 -4.14 1.31 19.95
N CYS A 117 -5.18 1.04 19.16
CA CYS A 117 -5.04 0.42 17.85
C CYS A 117 -6.00 1.04 16.83
N THR A 118 -5.49 1.36 15.64
CA THR A 118 -6.33 1.81 14.52
C THR A 118 -6.97 0.62 13.81
N THR A 119 -8.05 0.87 13.07
CA THR A 119 -8.70 -0.17 12.23
C THR A 119 -7.73 -0.78 11.22
N PHE A 120 -6.88 0.06 10.63
CA PHE A 120 -5.85 -0.39 9.69
C PHE A 120 -4.85 -1.33 10.37
N GLU A 121 -4.33 -0.96 11.54
CA GLU A 121 -3.34 -1.76 12.27
C GLU A 121 -3.90 -3.13 12.68
N ALA A 122 -5.11 -3.17 13.24
CA ALA A 122 -5.75 -4.42 13.65
C ALA A 122 -6.00 -5.35 12.45
N LEU A 123 -6.52 -4.80 11.35
CA LEU A 123 -6.81 -5.56 10.13
C LEU A 123 -5.53 -6.01 9.44
N ALA A 124 -4.51 -5.15 9.35
CA ALA A 124 -3.22 -5.49 8.76
C ALA A 124 -2.52 -6.61 9.54
N ALA A 125 -2.52 -6.54 10.88
CA ALA A 125 -2.00 -7.61 11.73
C ALA A 125 -2.74 -8.93 11.50
N TYR A 126 -4.07 -8.88 11.41
CA TYR A 126 -4.89 -10.07 11.16
C TYR A 126 -4.57 -10.72 9.81
N VAL A 127 -4.54 -9.93 8.74
CA VAL A 127 -4.20 -10.41 7.39
C VAL A 127 -2.79 -10.98 7.33
N TRP A 128 -1.83 -10.31 7.97
CA TRP A 128 -0.43 -10.75 8.00
C TRP A 128 -0.28 -12.09 8.73
N ARG A 129 -0.88 -12.22 9.92
CA ARG A 129 -0.92 -13.49 10.66
C ARG A 129 -1.60 -14.59 9.87
N TYR A 130 -2.71 -14.28 9.20
CA TYR A 130 -3.41 -15.28 8.40
C TYR A 130 -2.52 -15.80 7.27
N ALA A 131 -1.89 -14.90 6.51
CA ALA A 131 -0.96 -15.29 5.46
C ALA A 131 0.21 -16.14 5.99
N ALA A 132 0.71 -15.83 7.19
CA ALA A 132 1.75 -16.59 7.87
C ALA A 132 1.32 -18.02 8.25
N ARG A 133 0.07 -18.22 8.70
CA ARG A 133 -0.44 -19.58 9.02
C ARG A 133 -0.44 -20.54 7.84
N TYR A 134 -0.70 -20.01 6.64
CA TYR A 134 -0.75 -20.78 5.40
C TYR A 134 0.55 -20.67 4.58
N SER A 135 1.56 -20.01 5.16
CA SER A 135 2.91 -19.99 4.64
C SER A 135 3.54 -21.37 4.70
N LYS A 136 4.39 -21.71 3.72
CA LYS A 136 5.23 -22.92 3.75
C LYS A 136 6.60 -22.69 4.40
N LYS A 137 6.80 -21.52 5.00
CA LYS A 137 8.06 -21.14 5.68
C LYS A 137 8.21 -21.89 7.00
N VAL A 138 9.46 -22.16 7.40
CA VAL A 138 9.73 -22.78 8.71
C VAL A 138 9.54 -21.75 9.85
N PRO A 139 9.29 -22.18 11.10
CA PRO A 139 8.96 -21.28 12.22
C PRO A 139 9.99 -20.18 12.49
N GLU A 140 11.27 -20.43 12.23
CA GLU A 140 12.38 -19.52 12.50
C GLU A 140 12.58 -18.48 11.38
N GLU A 141 11.96 -18.65 10.22
CA GLU A 141 12.07 -17.68 9.13
C GLU A 141 11.36 -16.37 9.47
N THR A 142 11.94 -15.25 9.04
CA THR A 142 11.29 -13.94 9.13
C THR A 142 10.13 -13.86 8.14
N SER A 143 8.96 -13.47 8.66
CA SER A 143 7.88 -12.92 7.87
C SER A 143 7.99 -11.41 7.78
N ARG A 144 7.70 -10.86 6.59
CA ARG A 144 7.73 -9.42 6.32
C ARG A 144 6.38 -8.92 5.82
N LEU A 145 5.82 -7.96 6.52
CA LEU A 145 4.68 -7.17 6.07
C LEU A 145 5.18 -5.81 5.58
N ARG A 146 4.79 -5.42 4.37
CA ARG A 146 4.97 -4.04 3.90
C ARG A 146 3.63 -3.34 3.72
N PHE A 147 3.60 -2.04 4.00
CA PHE A 147 2.42 -1.22 3.76
C PHE A 147 2.80 0.22 3.40
N VAL A 148 1.96 0.85 2.58
CA VAL A 148 2.20 2.20 2.10
C VAL A 148 1.78 3.25 3.14
N LEU A 149 2.67 4.21 3.35
CA LEU A 149 2.40 5.44 4.08
C LEU A 149 2.31 6.62 3.11
N ASP A 150 1.34 7.50 3.38
CA ASP A 150 1.30 8.85 2.80
C ASP A 150 2.21 9.76 3.61
N ILE A 151 3.31 10.21 3.00
CA ILE A 151 4.38 10.96 3.69
C ILE A 151 4.21 12.48 3.59
N ARG A 152 3.14 12.98 2.96
CA ARG A 152 2.91 14.42 2.78
C ARG A 152 2.99 15.23 4.07
N ARG A 153 2.55 14.65 5.19
CA ARG A 153 2.60 15.28 6.52
C ARG A 153 3.82 14.89 7.36
N THR A 154 4.61 13.92 6.89
CA THR A 154 5.79 13.42 7.59
C THR A 154 7.01 14.26 7.23
N VAL A 155 7.15 14.61 5.95
CA VAL A 155 8.26 15.44 5.46
C VAL A 155 8.22 16.84 6.06
N GLN A 156 9.38 17.48 6.21
CA GLN A 156 9.52 18.82 6.77
C GLN A 156 10.21 19.77 5.78
N PRO A 157 9.58 20.86 5.32
CA PRO A 157 8.21 21.26 5.63
C PRO A 157 7.18 20.28 5.05
N PRO A 158 5.99 20.16 5.67
CA PRO A 158 4.90 19.36 5.12
C PRO A 158 4.54 19.82 3.70
N LEU A 159 4.17 18.86 2.86
CA LEU A 159 3.70 19.15 1.51
C LEU A 159 2.37 19.88 1.53
N ASP A 160 2.21 20.79 0.57
CA ASP A 160 0.95 21.49 0.33
C ASP A 160 -0.19 20.49 0.04
N ALA A 161 -1.41 20.81 0.48
CA ALA A 161 -2.58 19.96 0.23
C ALA A 161 -2.86 19.77 -1.27
N THR A 162 -2.39 20.68 -2.12
CA THR A 162 -2.51 20.64 -3.59
C THR A 162 -1.33 19.93 -4.28
N PHE A 163 -0.37 19.37 -3.52
CA PHE A 163 0.76 18.66 -4.09
C PHE A 163 0.31 17.51 -4.98
N VAL A 164 0.81 17.50 -6.22
CA VAL A 164 0.61 16.45 -7.21
C VAL A 164 1.92 15.74 -7.53
N GLY A 165 1.93 14.44 -7.27
CA GLY A 165 3.08 13.57 -7.45
C GLY A 165 2.99 12.33 -6.58
N ASN A 166 4.10 11.58 -6.52
CA ASN A 166 4.25 10.51 -5.54
C ASN A 166 4.76 11.10 -4.23
N ALA A 167 4.02 10.92 -3.16
CA ALA A 167 4.45 11.20 -1.80
C ALA A 167 4.10 10.00 -0.92
N ILE A 168 4.65 8.84 -1.28
CA ILE A 168 4.43 7.58 -0.61
C ILE A 168 5.76 6.93 -0.21
N TYR A 169 5.74 6.17 0.88
CA TYR A 169 6.89 5.38 1.35
C TYR A 169 6.41 4.04 1.89
N TRP A 170 7.20 2.97 1.70
CA TRP A 170 6.84 1.65 2.23
C TRP A 170 7.46 1.43 3.61
N ALA A 171 6.62 1.28 4.62
CA ALA A 171 7.03 0.77 5.92
C ALA A 171 7.09 -0.76 5.90
N HIS A 172 8.02 -1.34 6.65
CA HIS A 172 8.21 -2.79 6.76
C HIS A 172 8.17 -3.19 8.23
N ALA A 173 7.26 -4.11 8.56
CA ALA A 173 7.20 -4.78 9.86
C ALA A 173 7.70 -6.22 9.69
N GLU A 174 8.44 -6.70 10.68
CA GLU A 174 9.06 -8.03 10.65
C GLU A 174 8.76 -8.79 11.94
N MET A 175 8.49 -10.09 11.82
CA MET A 175 8.33 -11.03 12.93
C MET A 175 8.78 -12.41 12.46
N THR A 176 9.20 -13.31 13.35
CA THR A 176 9.38 -14.72 12.97
C THR A 176 8.02 -15.36 12.65
N GLN A 177 7.98 -16.39 11.81
CA GLN A 177 6.75 -17.15 11.55
C GLN A 177 6.15 -17.69 12.85
N ARG A 178 7.00 -18.20 13.75
CA ARG A 178 6.62 -18.70 15.07
C ARG A 178 5.88 -17.65 15.88
N ASP A 179 6.48 -16.47 16.05
CA ASP A 179 5.91 -15.42 16.91
C ASP A 179 4.66 -14.83 16.27
N LEU A 180 4.69 -14.60 14.95
CA LEU A 180 3.56 -14.02 14.23
C LEU A 180 2.30 -14.88 14.34
N VAL A 181 2.45 -16.22 14.30
CA VAL A 181 1.34 -17.17 14.43
C VAL A 181 0.98 -17.46 15.89
N GLY A 182 1.97 -17.55 16.78
CA GLY A 182 1.82 -18.01 18.17
C GLY A 182 1.49 -16.92 19.19
N GLU A 183 1.99 -15.69 19.03
CA GLU A 183 1.78 -14.60 19.99
C GLU A 183 0.36 -14.01 19.91
N PRO A 184 -0.11 -13.26 20.92
CA PRO A 184 -1.34 -12.46 20.81
C PRO A 184 -1.29 -11.50 19.61
N LEU A 185 -2.45 -11.21 19.00
CA LEU A 185 -2.51 -10.36 17.79
C LEU A 185 -1.96 -8.96 18.01
N GLY A 186 -2.01 -8.46 19.25
CA GLY A 186 -1.41 -7.19 19.64
C GLY A 186 0.10 -7.11 19.43
N ALA A 187 0.84 -8.23 19.48
CA ALA A 187 2.27 -8.22 19.20
C ALA A 187 2.56 -7.79 17.75
N ALA A 188 1.81 -8.32 16.79
CA ALA A 188 1.90 -7.91 15.39
C ALA A 188 1.46 -6.44 15.18
N VAL A 189 0.45 -5.99 15.92
CA VAL A 189 0.04 -4.57 15.92
C VAL A 189 1.17 -3.66 16.39
N ILE A 190 1.87 -4.04 17.47
CA ILE A 190 3.00 -3.25 18.01
C ILE A 190 4.12 -3.16 16.97
N GLU A 191 4.45 -4.24 16.26
CA GLU A 191 5.46 -4.20 15.20
C GLU A 191 5.04 -3.31 14.02
N ILE A 192 3.77 -3.35 13.62
CA ILE A 192 3.23 -2.42 12.61
C ILE A 192 3.34 -0.96 13.07
N GLN A 193 3.01 -0.69 14.34
CA GLN A 193 3.13 0.66 14.92
C GLN A 193 4.59 1.11 14.98
N ARG A 194 5.52 0.23 15.33
CA ARG A 194 6.96 0.50 15.35
C ARG A 194 7.47 0.81 13.95
N ALA A 195 7.15 -0.03 12.97
CA ALA A 195 7.49 0.17 11.56
C ALA A 195 6.98 1.51 11.02
N ARG A 196 5.74 1.89 11.36
CA ARG A 196 5.19 3.20 10.99
C ARG A 196 5.93 4.35 11.68
N ALA A 197 6.18 4.23 12.99
CA ALA A 197 6.80 5.29 13.78
C ALA A 197 8.27 5.55 13.40
N GLN A 198 8.96 4.55 12.85
CA GLN A 198 10.32 4.67 12.32
C GLN A 198 10.41 5.62 11.12
N ILE A 199 9.32 5.74 10.33
CA ILE A 199 9.29 6.61 9.15
C ILE A 199 9.09 8.07 9.58
N THR A 200 10.18 8.69 10.03
CA THR A 200 10.30 10.12 10.36
C THR A 200 10.83 10.91 9.16
N ASP A 201 10.80 12.25 9.22
CA ASP A 201 11.44 13.08 8.18
C ASP A 201 12.92 12.71 7.98
N GLU A 202 13.67 12.50 9.07
CA GLU A 202 15.08 12.12 8.97
C GLU A 202 15.27 10.74 8.34
N TYR A 203 14.39 9.78 8.66
CA TYR A 203 14.42 8.46 8.02
C TYR A 203 14.15 8.58 6.51
N LEU A 204 13.19 9.41 6.10
CA LEU A 204 12.89 9.66 4.69
C LEU A 204 14.07 10.30 3.95
N ARG A 205 14.69 11.32 4.54
CA ARG A 205 15.87 12.00 3.97
C ARG A 205 17.06 11.07 3.80
N SER A 206 17.36 10.31 4.84
CA SER A 206 18.37 9.25 4.78
C SER A 206 18.07 8.24 3.68
N GLY A 207 16.80 7.89 3.46
CA GLY A 207 16.40 6.95 2.42
C GLY A 207 16.62 7.50 1.01
N TRP A 208 16.30 8.78 0.78
CA TRP A 208 16.60 9.43 -0.51
C TRP A 208 18.10 9.56 -0.76
N ASP A 209 18.87 9.88 0.28
CA ASP A 209 20.33 9.92 0.19
C ASP A 209 20.91 8.53 -0.13
N PHE A 210 20.41 7.48 0.54
CA PHE A 210 20.80 6.11 0.27
C PHE A 210 20.56 5.74 -1.21
N LEU A 211 19.39 6.10 -1.75
CA LEU A 211 19.03 5.83 -3.14
C LEU A 211 19.81 6.72 -4.14
N GLU A 212 20.27 7.89 -3.70
CA GLU A 212 21.13 8.77 -4.49
C GLU A 212 22.51 8.16 -4.69
N GLU A 213 23.08 7.56 -3.65
CA GLU A 213 24.36 6.86 -3.67
C GLU A 213 24.26 5.45 -4.27
N ASN A 214 23.13 4.76 -4.09
CA ASN A 214 22.94 3.35 -4.45
C ASN A 214 21.86 3.20 -5.54
N ARG A 215 22.16 3.65 -6.76
CA ARG A 215 21.22 3.68 -7.91
C ARG A 215 20.61 2.32 -8.29
N ASN A 216 21.29 1.23 -7.95
CA ASN A 216 20.90 -0.16 -8.15
C ASN A 216 20.08 -0.74 -6.98
N PHE A 217 19.63 0.08 -6.04
CA PHE A 217 18.72 -0.33 -4.97
C PHE A 217 17.33 0.25 -5.19
N TRP A 218 16.30 -0.56 -4.93
CA TRP A 218 14.91 -0.10 -4.95
C TRP A 218 14.01 -1.09 -4.20
N TYR A 219 12.76 -0.69 -3.97
CA TYR A 219 11.72 -1.61 -3.52
C TYR A 219 11.55 -2.80 -4.49
N SER A 220 11.22 -3.96 -3.94
CA SER A 220 10.92 -5.17 -4.71
C SER A 220 9.69 -5.87 -4.18
N SER A 221 8.88 -6.38 -5.10
CA SER A 221 7.72 -7.22 -4.76
C SER A 221 8.11 -8.53 -4.07
N GLY A 222 9.35 -9.00 -4.23
CA GLY A 222 9.85 -10.24 -3.62
C GLY A 222 10.41 -10.10 -2.20
N ASN A 223 10.51 -8.87 -1.65
CA ASN A 223 11.08 -8.65 -0.32
C ASN A 223 10.03 -8.70 0.82
N CYS A 224 8.79 -9.09 0.52
CA CYS A 224 7.73 -9.19 1.52
C CYS A 224 6.84 -10.41 1.27
N ASP A 225 6.26 -10.94 2.34
CA ASP A 225 5.23 -11.98 2.24
C ASP A 225 3.85 -11.37 1.97
N VAL A 226 3.58 -10.22 2.58
CA VAL A 226 2.32 -9.49 2.43
C VAL A 226 2.59 -8.03 2.12
N GLY A 227 2.02 -7.53 1.03
CA GLY A 227 2.01 -6.11 0.70
C GLY A 227 0.61 -5.53 0.78
N ILE A 228 0.37 -4.62 1.72
CA ILE A 228 -0.95 -4.00 1.91
C ILE A 228 -0.96 -2.58 1.33
N ASN A 229 -1.91 -2.36 0.42
CA ASN A 229 -2.25 -1.04 -0.10
C ASN A 229 -3.63 -0.65 0.42
N ALA A 230 -3.69 0.44 1.18
CA ALA A 230 -4.93 0.99 1.71
C ALA A 230 -5.02 2.48 1.36
N TRP A 231 -6.03 2.86 0.59
CA TRP A 231 -6.23 4.25 0.17
C TRP A 231 -7.61 4.79 0.57
N PRO A 232 -7.95 4.80 1.87
CA PRO A 232 -9.30 5.12 2.28
C PRO A 232 -9.72 6.53 1.84
N ARG A 233 -8.82 7.52 1.95
CA ARG A 233 -9.08 8.89 1.50
C ARG A 233 -9.28 8.99 -0.02
N ALA A 234 -8.43 8.34 -0.81
CA ALA A 234 -8.54 8.37 -2.25
C ALA A 234 -9.84 7.69 -2.73
N MET A 235 -10.21 6.55 -2.13
CA MET A 235 -11.45 5.85 -2.47
C MET A 235 -12.70 6.63 -2.09
N LEU A 236 -12.70 7.32 -0.94
CA LEU A 236 -13.78 8.25 -0.60
C LEU A 236 -13.85 9.39 -1.61
N GLY A 237 -12.73 10.01 -1.97
CA GLY A 237 -12.69 11.05 -3.00
C GLY A 237 -13.20 10.57 -4.35
N ALA A 238 -12.86 9.33 -4.75
CA ALA A 238 -13.33 8.73 -6.00
C ALA A 238 -14.86 8.61 -6.07
N ARG A 239 -15.53 8.40 -4.93
CA ARG A 239 -17.00 8.31 -4.84
C ARG A 239 -17.70 9.66 -4.93
N GLU A 240 -16.97 10.74 -4.69
CA GLU A 240 -17.47 12.10 -4.74
C GLU A 240 -17.29 12.77 -6.12
N LEU A 241 -16.65 12.08 -7.08
CA LEU A 241 -16.41 12.60 -8.42
C LEU A 241 -17.71 12.73 -9.21
N ASP A 242 -18.14 13.95 -9.51
CA ASP A 242 -19.31 14.22 -10.35
C ASP A 242 -18.89 14.93 -11.64
N PHE A 243 -18.98 14.28 -12.79
CA PHE A 243 -18.60 14.90 -14.07
C PHE A 243 -19.72 15.73 -14.72
N GLY A 244 -20.85 15.93 -14.03
CA GLY A 244 -22.07 16.56 -14.54
C GLY A 244 -23.25 15.59 -14.71
N TRP A 245 -23.03 14.30 -14.48
CA TRP A 245 -24.05 13.25 -14.55
C TRP A 245 -24.38 12.65 -13.17
N GLY A 246 -23.93 13.28 -12.09
CA GLY A 246 -24.02 12.77 -10.74
C GLY A 246 -22.82 11.92 -10.33
N LYS A 247 -22.82 11.53 -9.05
CA LYS A 247 -21.75 10.72 -8.42
C LYS A 247 -21.75 9.27 -8.92
N PRO A 248 -20.60 8.59 -8.96
CA PRO A 248 -20.53 7.19 -9.37
C PRO A 248 -21.32 6.29 -8.42
N CYS A 249 -22.10 5.37 -8.99
CA CYS A 249 -22.72 4.29 -8.23
C CYS A 249 -21.68 3.29 -7.68
N ARG A 250 -20.49 3.22 -8.29
CA ARG A 250 -19.40 2.33 -7.87
C ARG A 250 -18.04 2.87 -8.29
N ALA A 251 -17.10 2.86 -7.36
CA ALA A 251 -15.67 3.07 -7.63
C ALA A 251 -14.93 1.74 -7.40
N VAL A 252 -14.15 1.30 -8.38
CA VAL A 252 -13.40 0.04 -8.31
C VAL A 252 -11.96 0.30 -8.73
N PHE A 253 -11.03 -0.23 -7.94
CA PHE A 253 -9.65 -0.35 -8.37
C PHE A 253 -9.41 -1.76 -8.94
N PRO A 254 -8.96 -1.90 -10.20
CA PRO A 254 -8.58 -3.19 -10.74
C PRO A 254 -7.35 -3.71 -9.97
N LEU A 255 -7.38 -4.98 -9.63
CA LEU A 255 -6.24 -5.67 -9.04
C LEU A 255 -5.55 -6.43 -10.18
N ASP A 256 -4.25 -6.21 -10.33
CA ASP A 256 -3.44 -7.02 -11.22
C ASP A 256 -3.28 -8.44 -10.62
N PRO A 257 -3.79 -9.50 -11.29
CA PRO A 257 -3.64 -10.88 -10.83
C PRO A 257 -2.20 -11.33 -10.62
N GLU A 258 -1.23 -10.69 -11.29
CA GLU A 258 0.19 -11.02 -11.14
C GLU A 258 0.76 -10.46 -9.83
N THR A 259 0.12 -9.44 -9.27
CA THR A 259 0.56 -8.85 -8.00
C THR A 259 0.00 -9.62 -6.80
N SER A 260 0.85 -9.91 -5.81
CA SER A 260 0.44 -10.47 -4.51
C SER A 260 0.01 -9.36 -3.53
N THR A 261 -0.55 -8.26 -4.04
CA THR A 261 -0.95 -7.10 -3.24
C THR A 261 -2.33 -7.32 -2.63
N VAL A 262 -2.46 -7.05 -1.34
CA VAL A 262 -3.74 -7.00 -0.63
C VAL A 262 -4.22 -5.54 -0.62
N MET A 263 -5.45 -5.32 -1.07
CA MET A 263 -6.09 -4.01 -1.09
C MET A 263 -7.15 -3.91 -0.01
N PHE A 264 -7.07 -2.86 0.81
CA PHE A 264 -8.16 -2.48 1.72
C PHE A 264 -9.00 -1.40 1.05
N VAL A 265 -10.22 -1.77 0.68
CA VAL A 265 -11.15 -0.89 -0.06
C VAL A 265 -12.31 -0.52 0.85
N PRO A 266 -12.48 0.76 1.23
CA PRO A 266 -13.66 1.17 1.96
C PRO A 266 -14.92 0.92 1.13
N VAL A 267 -15.91 0.32 1.77
CA VAL A 267 -17.24 0.07 1.23
C VAL A 267 -18.31 0.54 2.20
N ASP A 268 -19.55 0.59 1.74
CA ASP A 268 -20.64 0.93 2.62
C ASP A 268 -20.75 -0.17 3.68
N GLY A 269 -20.76 0.22 4.95
CA GLY A 269 -20.82 -0.71 6.08
C GLY A 269 -19.50 -1.37 6.48
N GLY A 270 -18.35 -1.08 5.83
CA GLY A 270 -17.09 -1.69 6.24
C GLY A 270 -15.90 -1.48 5.29
N ILE A 271 -15.03 -2.49 5.27
CA ILE A 271 -13.84 -2.56 4.40
C ILE A 271 -13.83 -3.91 3.70
N ASP A 272 -13.71 -3.90 2.38
CA ASP A 272 -13.42 -5.10 1.62
C ASP A 272 -11.90 -5.31 1.55
N VAL A 273 -11.46 -6.46 2.04
CA VAL A 273 -10.09 -6.96 1.84
C VAL A 273 -10.06 -7.72 0.53
N SER A 274 -9.49 -7.12 -0.51
CA SER A 274 -9.40 -7.70 -1.85
C SER A 274 -7.99 -8.18 -2.17
N LEU A 275 -7.86 -9.40 -2.68
CA LEU A 275 -6.60 -9.98 -3.12
C LEU A 275 -6.81 -10.97 -4.27
N CYS A 276 -5.75 -11.27 -5.01
CA CYS A 276 -5.76 -12.26 -6.08
C CYS A 276 -5.19 -13.59 -5.59
N LEU A 277 -5.98 -14.66 -5.68
CA LEU A 277 -5.63 -15.99 -5.19
C LEU A 277 -5.66 -17.00 -6.33
N PHE A 278 -4.73 -17.95 -6.35
CA PHE A 278 -4.90 -19.12 -7.21
C PHE A 278 -6.13 -19.92 -6.77
N PRO A 279 -6.84 -20.60 -7.69
CA PRO A 279 -7.99 -21.43 -7.35
C PRO A 279 -7.71 -22.42 -6.20
N HIS A 280 -6.56 -23.11 -6.19
CA HIS A 280 -6.19 -24.02 -5.10
C HIS A 280 -5.99 -23.32 -3.74
N GLN A 281 -5.75 -22.01 -3.71
CA GLN A 281 -5.65 -21.23 -2.46
C GLN A 281 -7.01 -20.77 -1.95
N LEU A 282 -8.08 -20.84 -2.76
CA LEU A 282 -9.40 -20.39 -2.32
C LEU A 282 -9.94 -21.20 -1.14
N GLU A 283 -9.62 -22.50 -1.08
CA GLU A 283 -9.99 -23.37 0.04
C GLU A 283 -9.28 -22.96 1.34
N GLN A 284 -7.99 -22.58 1.26
CA GLN A 284 -7.21 -22.08 2.40
C GLN A 284 -7.73 -20.75 2.96
N TYR A 285 -8.53 -20.01 2.18
CA TYR A 285 -9.16 -18.76 2.58
C TYR A 285 -10.64 -18.92 2.94
N SER A 286 -11.14 -20.16 3.06
CA SER A 286 -12.53 -20.42 3.44
C SER A 286 -12.85 -19.97 4.87
N ASP A 287 -11.86 -20.01 5.78
CA ASP A 287 -11.94 -19.57 7.17
C ASP A 287 -11.28 -18.19 7.41
N PHE A 288 -11.08 -17.40 6.35
CA PHE A 288 -10.43 -16.09 6.43
C PHE A 288 -11.19 -15.04 7.22
N MET A 289 -12.50 -15.23 7.43
CA MET A 289 -13.28 -14.29 8.22
C MET A 289 -13.09 -14.62 9.71
N PRO A 290 -12.77 -13.62 10.56
CA PRO A 290 -12.62 -13.86 11.99
C PRO A 290 -13.95 -14.33 12.58
N THR A 291 -13.89 -15.40 13.36
CA THR A 291 -15.02 -15.90 14.14
C THR A 291 -14.93 -15.32 15.55
N PHE A 292 -15.91 -14.51 15.91
CA PHE A 292 -16.09 -14.03 17.27
C PHE A 292 -17.25 -14.80 17.89
N ALA A 293 -17.07 -15.31 19.12
CA ALA A 293 -18.19 -15.87 19.87
C ALA A 293 -19.22 -14.75 20.09
N LYS A 294 -20.51 -15.05 19.85
CA LYS A 294 -21.60 -14.14 20.24
C LYS A 294 -21.55 -13.99 21.76
N GLN A 295 -21.32 -12.76 22.22
CA GLN A 295 -21.43 -12.40 23.65
C GLN A 295 -22.89 -12.41 24.07
#